data_AF-A0A349YLD5-F1
#
_entry.id   AF-A0A349YLD5-F1
#
_cell.length_a   1.000
_cell.length_b   1.000
_cell.length_c   1.000
_cell.angle_alpha   90.00
_cell.angle_beta   90.00
_cell.angle_gamma   90.00
#
_symmetry.space_group_name_H-M   'P 1'
#
loop_
_entity.id
_entity.type
_entity.pdbx_description
1 polymer ?
#
loop_
_entity_poly.entity_id
_entity_poly.type
_entity_poly.pdbx_seq_one_letter_code
_entity_poly.pdbx_strand_id
1 'polypeptide(L)'
;KTDSNSDAVQECLKNVAMQVAALNAKYTSDAEVDQDYIAHEKEILTVQAKNEKPDANDKIIEGMVMGRIKKELKEICLLDQQYVKAEDGKQSVGKYVESVAKANGINLEIKSFVRFETGEGLEKKEENFAEEVAKQMGM
;
A
#
# COMPACT_ATOMS: atom_id res chain seq x y z
N LYS A 1 18.40 3.21 6.30
CA LYS A 1 19.85 3.44 6.52
C LYS A 1 20.13 4.90 6.28
N THR A 2 20.84 5.55 7.19
CA THR A 2 21.28 6.93 7.01
C THR A 2 22.55 7.19 7.82
N ASP A 3 23.33 8.17 7.38
CA ASP A 3 24.54 8.69 8.01
C ASP A 3 24.30 9.99 8.82
N SER A 4 23.04 10.42 8.95
CA SER A 4 22.66 11.66 9.64
C SER A 4 21.43 11.47 10.53
N ASN A 5 21.35 12.25 11.62
CA ASN A 5 20.19 12.32 12.51
C ASN A 5 19.64 13.77 12.60
N SER A 6 19.73 14.53 11.51
CA SER A 6 19.23 15.90 11.47
C SER A 6 17.70 15.97 11.56
N ASP A 7 17.17 17.14 11.93
CA ASP A 7 15.72 17.37 12.01
C ASP A 7 15.02 17.08 10.67
N ALA A 8 15.66 17.41 9.54
CA ALA A 8 15.14 17.10 8.21
C ALA A 8 14.97 15.58 7.97
N VAL A 9 15.90 14.76 8.48
CA VAL A 9 15.78 13.30 8.40
C VAL A 9 14.63 12.81 9.27
N GLN A 10 14.54 13.31 10.50
CA GLN A 10 13.47 12.92 11.43
C GLN A 10 12.10 13.29 10.88
N GLU A 11 11.95 14.48 10.31
CA GLU A 11 10.72 14.92 9.66
C GLU A 11 10.36 14.04 8.46
N CYS A 12 11.33 13.73 7.59
CA CYS A 12 11.12 12.85 6.45
C CYS A 12 10.65 11.46 6.90
N LEU A 13 11.34 10.84 7.87
CA LEU A 13 10.97 9.53 8.40
C LEU A 13 9.61 9.54 9.08
N LYS A 14 9.27 10.61 9.81
CA LYS A 14 7.93 10.79 10.40
C LYS A 14 6.84 10.86 9.33
N ASN A 15 7.09 11.60 8.25
CA ASN A 15 6.14 11.69 7.13
C ASN A 15 5.97 10.35 6.42
N VAL A 16 7.07 9.61 6.20
CA VAL A 16 7.03 8.25 5.62
C VAL A 16 6.32 7.27 6.55
N ALA A 17 6.54 7.33 7.87
CA ALA A 17 5.81 6.49 8.82
C ALA A 17 4.30 6.79 8.83
N MET A 18 3.92 8.07 8.70
CA MET A 18 2.51 8.46 8.59
C MET A 18 1.87 7.96 7.27
N GLN A 19 2.62 7.97 6.17
CA GLN A 19 2.21 7.38 4.90
C GLN A 19 1.92 5.88 5.07
N VAL A 20 2.86 5.13 5.68
CA VAL A 20 2.70 3.70 5.97
C VAL A 20 1.42 3.45 6.76
N ALA A 21 1.19 4.23 7.81
CA ALA A 21 -0.01 4.11 8.64
C ALA A 21 -1.30 4.38 7.86
N ALA A 22 -1.30 5.37 6.96
CA ALA A 22 -2.48 5.83 6.24
C ALA A 22 -2.86 4.96 5.03
N LEU A 23 -1.88 4.45 4.26
CA LEU A 23 -2.14 3.73 3.00
C LEU A 23 -1.89 2.22 3.09
N ASN A 24 -1.66 1.68 4.29
CA ASN A 24 -1.50 0.24 4.51
C ASN A 24 -0.48 -0.40 3.56
N ALA A 25 0.67 0.26 3.38
CA ALA A 25 1.77 -0.31 2.62
C ALA A 25 2.12 -1.70 3.19
N LYS A 26 2.33 -2.69 2.31
CA LYS A 26 2.68 -4.07 2.69
C LYS A 26 4.15 -4.37 2.47
N TYR A 27 4.74 -3.77 1.44
CA TYR A 27 6.13 -3.99 1.03
C TYR A 27 6.87 -2.67 0.96
N THR A 28 8.20 -2.68 1.13
CA THR A 28 9.00 -1.47 0.95
C THR A 28 9.11 -1.12 -0.53
N SER A 29 9.36 -2.13 -1.37
CA SER A 29 9.51 -2.01 -2.83
C SER A 29 8.93 -3.21 -3.56
N ASP A 30 8.75 -3.07 -4.88
CA ASP A 30 8.37 -4.16 -5.79
C ASP A 30 9.31 -5.37 -5.75
N ALA A 31 10.59 -5.16 -5.45
CA ALA A 31 11.59 -6.23 -5.33
C ALA A 31 11.35 -7.16 -4.12
N GLU A 32 10.56 -6.74 -3.14
CA GLU A 32 10.19 -7.57 -1.97
C GLU A 32 8.92 -8.38 -2.20
N VAL A 33 8.22 -8.15 -3.32
CA VAL A 33 6.94 -8.83 -3.61
C VAL A 33 7.22 -10.22 -4.16
N ASP A 34 6.55 -11.21 -3.55
CA ASP A 34 6.63 -12.61 -3.98
C ASP A 34 6.14 -12.76 -5.43
N GLN A 35 6.93 -13.45 -6.25
CA GLN A 35 6.57 -13.73 -7.64
C GLN A 35 5.36 -14.66 -7.72
N ASP A 36 5.17 -15.55 -6.75
CA ASP A 36 4.01 -16.44 -6.69
C ASP A 36 2.73 -15.64 -6.40
N TYR A 37 2.81 -14.61 -5.55
CA TYR A 37 1.71 -13.66 -5.33
C TYR A 37 1.34 -12.93 -6.62
N ILE A 38 2.33 -12.38 -7.34
CA ILE A 38 2.09 -11.68 -8.60
C ILE A 38 1.50 -12.61 -9.66
N ALA A 39 1.97 -13.85 -9.75
CA ALA A 39 1.44 -14.84 -10.67
C ALA A 39 -0.02 -15.17 -10.35
N HIS A 40 -0.34 -15.39 -9.08
CA HIS A 40 -1.70 -15.66 -8.64
C HIS A 40 -2.67 -14.50 -8.94
N GLU A 41 -2.27 -13.26 -8.60
CA GLU A 41 -3.07 -12.07 -8.91
C GLU A 41 -3.22 -11.88 -10.43
N LYS A 42 -2.17 -12.17 -11.21
CA LYS A 42 -2.24 -12.13 -12.68
C LYS A 42 -3.31 -13.07 -13.22
N GLU A 43 -3.40 -14.28 -12.69
CA GLU A 43 -4.44 -15.26 -13.09
C GLU A 43 -5.84 -14.74 -12.77
N ILE A 44 -6.06 -14.27 -11.54
CA ILE A 44 -7.34 -13.70 -11.09
C ILE A 44 -7.75 -12.53 -11.99
N LEU A 45 -6.84 -11.57 -12.19
CA LEU A 45 -7.09 -10.38 -13.01
C LEU A 45 -7.33 -10.74 -14.48
N THR A 46 -6.70 -11.79 -14.99
CA THR A 46 -6.93 -12.29 -16.35
C THR A 46 -8.34 -12.84 -16.51
N VAL A 47 -8.79 -13.65 -15.55
CA VAL A 47 -10.18 -14.17 -15.54
C VAL A 47 -11.18 -13.03 -15.46
N GLN A 48 -10.95 -12.05 -14.57
CA GLN A 48 -11.80 -10.86 -14.46
C GLN A 48 -11.84 -10.05 -15.76
N ALA A 49 -10.69 -9.80 -16.39
CA ALA A 49 -10.62 -9.04 -17.63
C ALA A 49 -11.34 -9.75 -18.79
N LYS A 50 -11.23 -11.08 -18.90
CA LYS A 50 -11.95 -11.88 -19.90
C LYS A 50 -13.46 -11.86 -19.67
N ASN A 51 -13.90 -11.88 -18.42
CA ASN A 51 -15.33 -11.77 -18.09
C ASN A 51 -15.89 -10.37 -18.38
N GLU A 52 -15.09 -9.31 -18.17
CA GLU A 52 -15.50 -7.92 -18.45
C GLU A 52 -15.52 -7.60 -19.95
N LYS A 53 -14.59 -8.16 -20.72
CA LYS A 53 -14.48 -7.98 -22.17
C LYS A 53 -14.24 -9.30 -22.90
N PRO A 54 -15.29 -10.13 -23.06
CA PRO A 54 -15.16 -11.44 -23.69
C PRO A 54 -14.73 -11.37 -25.16
N ASP A 55 -15.04 -10.28 -25.86
CA ASP A 55 -14.72 -10.08 -27.28
C ASP A 55 -13.35 -9.41 -27.50
N ALA A 56 -12.63 -9.04 -26.43
CA ALA A 56 -11.31 -8.44 -26.57
C ALA A 56 -10.26 -9.51 -26.91
N ASN A 57 -9.31 -9.15 -27.77
CA ASN A 57 -8.20 -10.04 -28.08
C ASN A 57 -7.21 -10.17 -26.90
N ASP A 58 -6.39 -11.20 -26.94
CA ASP A 58 -5.43 -11.51 -25.87
C ASP A 58 -4.49 -10.35 -25.54
N LYS A 59 -4.09 -9.57 -26.56
CA LYS A 59 -3.20 -8.41 -26.37
C LYS A 59 -3.85 -7.29 -25.55
N ILE A 60 -5.14 -7.05 -25.76
CA ILE A 60 -5.91 -6.06 -24.97
C ILE A 60 -6.06 -6.57 -23.53
N ILE A 61 -6.42 -7.84 -23.35
CA ILE A 61 -6.57 -8.46 -22.03
C ILE A 61 -5.25 -8.39 -21.25
N GLU A 62 -4.14 -8.80 -21.86
CA GLU A 62 -2.82 -8.74 -21.25
C GLU A 62 -2.44 -7.30 -20.86
N GLY A 63 -2.70 -6.33 -21.73
CA GLY A 63 -2.48 -4.91 -21.42
C GLY A 63 -3.31 -4.43 -20.22
N MET A 64 -4.58 -4.84 -20.12
CA MET A 64 -5.45 -4.53 -18.98
C MET A 64 -4.92 -5.15 -17.68
N VAL A 65 -4.53 -6.42 -17.71
CA VAL A 65 -4.00 -7.14 -16.55
C VAL A 65 -2.69 -6.52 -16.08
N MET A 66 -1.74 -6.25 -16.98
CA MET A 66 -0.48 -5.59 -16.64
C MET A 66 -0.68 -4.20 -16.03
N GLY A 67 -1.67 -3.44 -16.55
CA GLY A 67 -2.04 -2.15 -15.97
C GLY A 67 -2.57 -2.28 -14.55
N ARG A 68 -3.40 -3.29 -14.28
CA ARG A 68 -3.97 -3.57 -12.94
C ARG A 68 -2.90 -4.02 -11.95
N ILE A 69 -2.03 -4.96 -12.34
CA ILE A 69 -0.88 -5.39 -11.51
C ILE A 69 0.00 -4.19 -11.17
N LYS A 70 0.34 -3.36 -12.16
CA LYS A 70 1.17 -2.17 -11.92
C LYS A 70 0.50 -1.17 -10.97
N LYS A 71 -0.83 -1.05 -11.04
CA LYS A 71 -1.59 -0.22 -10.09
C LYS A 71 -1.54 -0.83 -8.69
N GLU A 72 -1.75 -2.12 -8.55
CA GLU A 72 -1.70 -2.82 -7.28
C GLU A 72 -0.32 -2.71 -6.62
N LEU A 73 0.76 -2.95 -7.37
CA LEU A 73 2.13 -2.76 -6.89
C LEU A 73 2.35 -1.32 -6.37
N LYS A 74 1.84 -0.31 -7.07
CA LYS A 74 1.89 1.08 -6.60
C LYS A 74 1.11 1.35 -5.32
N GLU A 75 0.08 0.57 -5.04
CA GLU A 75 -0.74 0.71 -3.84
C GLU A 75 -0.10 -0.04 -2.65
N ILE A 76 0.54 -1.18 -2.87
CA ILE A 76 1.10 -2.02 -1.80
C ILE A 76 2.58 -1.76 -1.49
N CYS A 77 3.35 -1.22 -2.44
CA CYS A 77 4.78 -0.93 -2.28
C CYS A 77 5.01 0.52 -1.86
N LEU A 78 5.54 0.74 -0.65
CA LEU A 78 5.72 2.05 -0.04
C LEU A 78 6.43 3.06 -0.95
N LEU A 79 7.55 2.68 -1.56
CA LEU A 79 8.36 3.61 -2.36
C LEU A 79 7.67 4.05 -3.67
N ASP A 80 6.76 3.24 -4.19
CA ASP A 80 6.01 3.50 -5.42
C ASP A 80 4.69 4.24 -5.17
N GLN A 81 4.21 4.24 -3.92
CA GLN A 81 3.02 4.98 -3.54
C GLN A 81 3.16 6.48 -3.82
N GLN A 82 2.06 7.08 -4.23
CA GLN A 82 1.94 8.53 -4.30
C GLN A 82 2.05 9.11 -2.89
N TYR A 83 2.95 10.06 -2.70
CA TYR A 83 3.16 10.69 -1.41
C TYR A 83 1.95 11.58 -1.05
N VAL A 84 1.31 11.32 0.09
CA VAL A 84 0.06 12.00 0.48
C VAL A 84 0.20 13.51 0.68
N LYS A 85 1.42 14.00 0.94
CA LYS A 85 1.72 15.43 1.08
C LYS A 85 2.37 16.04 -0.16
N ALA A 86 2.40 15.35 -1.30
CA ALA A 86 2.90 15.93 -2.54
C ALA A 86 2.00 17.08 -2.99
N GLU A 87 2.55 18.29 -3.15
CA GLU A 87 1.80 19.48 -3.57
C GLU A 87 1.15 19.30 -4.95
N ASP A 88 1.81 18.58 -5.86
CA ASP A 88 1.34 18.32 -7.22
C ASP A 88 0.62 16.97 -7.38
N GLY A 89 0.55 16.17 -6.31
CA GLY A 89 0.01 14.81 -6.33
C GLY A 89 0.73 13.85 -7.27
N LYS A 90 1.97 14.12 -7.69
CA LYS A 90 2.71 13.27 -8.64
C LYS A 90 3.96 12.67 -8.03
N GLN A 91 4.49 13.27 -6.98
CA GLN A 91 5.69 12.76 -6.31
C GLN A 91 5.39 11.43 -5.59
N SER A 92 6.20 10.41 -5.84
CA SER A 92 6.16 9.17 -5.05
C SER A 92 6.92 9.33 -3.74
N VAL A 93 6.67 8.43 -2.78
CA VAL A 93 7.42 8.38 -1.52
C VAL A 93 8.91 8.19 -1.77
N GLY A 94 9.30 7.31 -2.70
CA GLY A 94 10.71 7.14 -3.07
C GLY A 94 11.34 8.43 -3.57
N LYS A 95 10.64 9.20 -4.41
CA LYS A 95 11.12 10.49 -4.90
C LYS A 95 11.19 11.56 -3.82
N TYR A 96 10.27 11.53 -2.86
CA TYR A 96 10.32 12.38 -1.68
C TYR A 96 11.56 12.10 -0.82
N VAL A 97 11.84 10.82 -0.53
CA VAL A 97 13.03 10.43 0.25
C VAL A 97 14.31 10.82 -0.47
N GLU A 98 14.39 10.56 -1.79
CA GLU A 98 15.53 10.99 -2.62
C GLU A 98 15.73 12.52 -2.62
N SER A 99 14.65 13.31 -2.66
CA SER A 99 14.75 14.77 -2.72
C SER A 99 15.25 15.35 -1.40
N VAL A 100 14.77 14.83 -0.27
CA VAL A 100 15.28 15.19 1.07
C VAL A 100 16.76 14.80 1.21
N ALA A 101 17.14 13.60 0.74
CA ALA A 101 18.52 13.14 0.79
C ALA A 101 19.46 14.07 0.03
N LYS A 102 19.10 14.42 -1.22
CA LYS A 102 19.87 15.32 -2.08
C LYS A 102 19.96 16.74 -1.51
N ALA A 103 18.84 17.29 -1.03
CA ALA A 103 18.80 18.64 -0.48
C ALA A 103 19.69 18.82 0.76
N ASN A 104 19.90 17.74 1.52
CA ASN A 104 20.71 17.76 2.74
C ASN A 104 22.11 17.14 2.56
N GLY A 105 22.45 16.64 1.37
CA GLY A 105 23.74 15.99 1.11
C GLY A 105 23.98 14.72 1.92
N ILE A 106 22.92 13.97 2.24
CA ILE A 106 22.97 12.78 3.07
C ILE A 106 22.64 11.52 2.28
N ASN A 107 23.03 10.37 2.79
CA ASN A 107 22.51 9.10 2.31
C ASN A 107 21.28 8.72 3.12
N LEU A 108 20.15 8.47 2.45
CA LEU A 108 18.91 8.04 3.09
C LEU A 108 18.22 6.97 2.25
N GLU A 109 17.96 5.83 2.87
CA GLU A 109 17.34 4.67 2.25
C GLU A 109 16.34 4.06 3.23
N ILE A 110 15.12 3.78 2.80
CA ILE A 110 14.14 3.04 3.61
C ILE A 110 14.40 1.55 3.40
N LYS A 111 14.69 0.82 4.49
CA LYS A 111 15.01 -0.62 4.42
C LYS A 111 13.81 -1.52 4.68
N SER A 112 12.99 -1.15 5.65
CA SER A 112 11.85 -1.94 6.10
C SER A 112 11.01 -1.06 7.01
N PHE A 113 9.73 -1.41 7.15
CA PHE A 113 8.85 -0.86 8.16
C PHE A 113 8.02 -1.99 8.77
N VAL A 114 7.40 -1.71 9.91
CA VAL A 114 6.39 -2.58 10.50
C VAL A 114 5.22 -1.70 10.87
N ARG A 115 4.01 -2.10 10.46
CA ARG A 115 2.76 -1.44 10.79
C ARG A 115 1.94 -2.41 11.63
N PHE A 116 1.49 -1.95 12.80
CA PHE A 116 0.56 -2.69 13.64
C PHE A 116 -0.78 -1.98 13.62
N GLU A 117 -1.86 -2.74 13.46
CA GLU A 117 -3.23 -2.24 13.58
C GLU A 117 -3.96 -2.96 14.71
N THR A 118 -4.65 -2.19 15.56
CA THR A 118 -5.39 -2.76 16.69
C THR A 118 -6.61 -3.52 16.16
N GLY A 119 -6.70 -4.81 16.48
CA GLY A 119 -7.77 -5.68 16.00
C GLY A 119 -7.51 -6.31 14.63
N GLU A 120 -6.28 -6.21 14.11
CA GLU A 120 -5.88 -6.91 12.90
C GLU A 120 -6.13 -8.43 13.05
N GLY A 121 -6.88 -9.00 12.11
CA GLY A 121 -7.25 -10.42 12.10
C GLY A 121 -8.29 -10.84 13.13
N LEU A 122 -8.88 -9.92 13.91
CA LEU A 122 -9.99 -10.23 14.80
C LEU A 122 -11.33 -10.06 14.07
N GLU A 123 -12.19 -11.08 14.15
CA GLU A 123 -13.59 -10.92 13.76
C GLU A 123 -14.25 -9.93 14.72
N LYS A 124 -14.73 -8.81 14.16
CA LYS A 124 -15.49 -7.83 14.91
C LYS A 124 -16.81 -8.47 15.31
N LYS A 125 -16.98 -8.77 16.59
CA LYS A 125 -18.27 -9.17 17.14
C LYS A 125 -19.26 -8.02 16.95
N GLU A 126 -20.24 -8.20 16.09
CA GLU A 126 -21.42 -7.34 16.05
C GLU A 126 -22.37 -7.78 17.15
N GLU A 127 -22.29 -7.11 18.29
CA GLU A 127 -23.28 -7.28 19.35
C GLU A 127 -24.42 -6.28 19.11
N ASN A 128 -25.58 -6.80 18.69
CA ASN A 128 -26.78 -6.00 18.58
C ASN A 128 -27.34 -5.76 19.99
N PHE A 129 -27.03 -4.58 20.53
CA PHE A 129 -27.44 -4.18 21.88
C PHE A 129 -28.95 -4.28 22.10
N ALA A 130 -29.77 -4.09 21.04
CA ALA A 130 -31.22 -4.24 21.15
C ALA A 130 -31.64 -5.71 21.37
N GLU A 131 -30.96 -6.66 20.73
CA GLU A 131 -31.22 -8.09 20.93
C GLU A 131 -30.70 -8.57 22.30
N GLU A 132 -29.60 -8.00 22.80
CA GLU A 132 -29.10 -8.31 24.15
C GLU A 132 -30.07 -7.80 25.23
N VAL A 133 -30.60 -6.58 25.08
CA VAL A 133 -31.60 -6.01 25.98
C VAL A 133 -32.91 -6.80 25.92
N ALA A 134 -33.38 -7.18 24.72
CA ALA A 134 -34.57 -8.03 24.57
C ALA A 134 -34.42 -9.38 25.30
N LYS A 135 -33.26 -10.04 25.12
CA LYS A 135 -32.92 -11.29 25.81
C LYS A 135 -32.86 -11.15 27.34
N GLN A 136 -32.32 -10.04 27.87
CA GLN A 136 -32.30 -9.78 29.31
C GLN A 136 -33.69 -9.47 29.90
N MET A 137 -34.56 -8.85 29.11
CA MET A 137 -35.95 -8.55 29.50
C MET A 137 -36.94 -9.70 29.26
N GLY A 138 -36.49 -10.82 28.66
CA GLY A 138 -37.32 -12.00 28.40
C GLY A 138 -38.39 -11.80 27.32
N MET A 139 -38.16 -10.88 26.37
CA MET A 139 -38.99 -10.69 25.17
C MET A 139 -38.25 -11.16 23.92
#